data_AF-A0A7S1M0L7-F1
#
_entry.id   AF-A0A7S1M0L7-F1
#
_cell.length_a   1.000
_cell.length_b   1.000
_cell.length_c   1.000
_cell.angle_alpha   90.00
_cell.angle_beta   90.00
_cell.angle_gamma   90.00
#
_symmetry.space_group_name_H-M   'P 1'
#
loop_
_entity.id
_entity.type
_entity.pdbx_description
1 polymer ?
#
loop_
_entity_poly.entity_id
_entity_poly.type
_entity_poly.pdbx_seq_one_letter_code
_entity_poly.pdbx_strand_id
1 'polypeptide(L)'
;KGGKGGKGWGGKGWGMDDWGMDWGMDYWGPPPWMWSQGGWNEGGWKSKKEDIPRHRISDTPLHGEVVEWKGSYAWVKPSSPIEHKSAKSRGGKVYVHKNDLTGGLESLSVGQTIQFFLYEDGSGLGGEEVQVMTAIA
;
A
#
# COMPACT_ATOMS: atom_id res chain seq x y z
N LYS A 1 62.07 13.27 -8.21
CA LYS A 1 60.71 13.29 -8.78
C LYS A 1 59.81 12.43 -7.89
N GLY A 2 59.06 13.06 -6.99
CA GLY A 2 58.14 12.38 -6.08
C GLY A 2 56.70 12.51 -6.58
N GLY A 3 55.96 11.40 -6.60
CA GLY A 3 54.57 11.35 -7.04
C GLY A 3 53.57 11.74 -5.95
N LYS A 4 52.34 12.05 -6.38
CA LYS A 4 51.05 12.00 -5.65
C LYS A 4 50.00 11.73 -6.74
N GLY A 5 49.08 10.78 -6.61
CA GLY A 5 48.09 10.63 -5.53
C GLY A 5 46.74 11.00 -6.14
N GLY A 6 45.86 10.02 -6.34
CA GLY A 6 44.68 10.14 -7.21
C GLY A 6 43.34 10.49 -6.56
N LYS A 7 42.29 10.19 -7.36
CA LYS A 7 40.84 10.04 -7.08
C LYS A 7 39.95 11.30 -7.14
N GLY A 8 38.83 11.16 -7.86
CA GLY A 8 37.58 11.88 -7.56
C GLY A 8 36.72 12.29 -8.77
N TRP A 9 35.92 11.37 -9.31
CA TRP A 9 34.70 11.64 -10.10
C TRP A 9 33.58 11.94 -9.07
N GLY A 10 32.62 12.85 -9.16
CA GLY A 10 32.01 13.65 -10.23
C GLY A 10 30.51 13.70 -9.92
N GLY A 11 29.98 14.83 -9.41
CA GLY A 11 28.55 15.00 -9.11
C GLY A 11 28.27 16.08 -8.06
N LYS A 12 28.12 17.34 -8.49
CA LYS A 12 27.81 18.49 -7.63
C LYS A 12 26.32 18.50 -7.25
N GLY A 13 26.05 18.47 -5.95
CA GLY A 13 24.81 18.97 -5.38
C GLY A 13 24.74 20.50 -5.54
N TRP A 14 23.54 21.02 -5.77
CA TRP A 14 23.29 22.45 -5.79
C TRP A 14 22.75 22.83 -4.42
N GLY A 15 23.64 23.38 -3.59
CA GLY A 15 23.32 23.96 -2.30
C GLY A 15 22.40 25.17 -2.45
N MET A 16 21.35 25.22 -1.64
CA MET A 16 20.46 26.37 -1.47
C MET A 16 21.09 27.29 -0.43
N ASP A 17 22.19 27.96 -0.77
CA ASP A 17 22.92 28.79 0.19
C ASP A 17 23.46 30.08 -0.47
N ASP A 18 22.67 30.79 -1.27
CA ASP A 18 23.11 32.09 -1.79
C ASP A 18 21.96 33.06 -2.14
N TRP A 19 21.03 33.33 -1.22
CA TRP A 19 20.18 34.52 -1.33
C TRP A 19 19.83 35.05 0.08
N GLY A 20 20.62 36.01 0.56
CA GLY A 20 20.28 36.80 1.73
C GLY A 20 18.99 37.59 1.48
N MET A 21 17.94 37.30 2.25
CA MET A 21 16.74 38.13 2.32
C MET A 21 16.24 38.18 3.75
N ASP A 22 16.45 39.35 4.32
CA ASP A 22 15.90 39.87 5.55
C ASP A 22 14.36 39.95 5.47
N TRP A 23 13.73 39.33 6.47
CA TRP A 23 12.37 39.43 6.99
C TRP A 23 11.30 40.30 6.29
N GLY A 24 10.20 39.64 5.94
CA GLY A 24 8.87 40.23 5.80
C GLY A 24 7.81 39.13 5.67
N MET A 25 7.28 38.66 6.81
CA MET A 25 6.08 37.80 6.85
C MET A 25 4.91 38.50 6.13
N ASP A 26 4.03 37.70 5.49
CA ASP A 26 2.63 38.00 5.09
C ASP A 26 2.18 37.54 3.68
N TYR A 27 2.83 36.56 3.04
CA TYR A 27 2.27 35.91 1.83
C TYR A 27 2.32 34.38 1.91
N TRP A 28 1.16 33.78 2.17
CA TRP A 28 0.93 32.34 2.23
C TRP A 28 0.65 31.79 0.82
N GLY A 29 1.71 31.49 0.05
CA GLY A 29 1.58 30.75 -1.21
C GLY A 29 2.66 31.08 -2.26
N PRO A 30 3.01 30.12 -3.14
CA PRO A 30 3.95 30.36 -4.24
C PRO A 30 3.40 31.44 -5.19
N PRO A 31 4.29 32.28 -5.77
CA PRO A 31 3.87 33.47 -6.49
C PRO A 31 3.12 33.15 -7.80
N PRO A 32 2.19 34.01 -8.26
CA PRO A 32 1.28 33.74 -9.39
C PRO A 32 1.96 33.42 -10.74
N TRP A 33 3.21 33.86 -10.93
CA TRP A 33 3.99 33.55 -12.13
C TRP A 33 4.38 32.07 -12.20
N MET A 34 4.31 31.34 -11.08
CA MET A 34 4.53 29.90 -10.99
C MET A 34 3.34 29.07 -11.51
N TRP A 35 2.20 29.72 -11.81
CA TRP A 35 1.00 29.07 -12.38
C TRP A 35 0.82 29.36 -13.89
N SER A 36 1.64 30.25 -14.47
CA SER A 36 1.44 30.78 -15.83
C SER A 36 2.42 30.27 -16.89
N GLN A 37 3.27 29.30 -16.55
CA GLN A 37 4.09 28.57 -17.53
C GLN A 37 4.09 27.09 -17.20
N GLY A 38 3.49 26.28 -18.08
CA GLY A 38 3.71 24.83 -18.12
C GLY A 38 3.29 24.11 -16.85
N GLY A 39 1.97 24.11 -16.61
CA GLY A 39 1.33 23.41 -15.52
C GLY A 39 1.90 22.00 -15.31
N TRP A 40 2.09 21.70 -14.03
CA TRP A 40 2.33 20.38 -13.49
C TRP A 40 1.61 19.31 -14.31
N ASN A 41 2.37 18.54 -15.08
CA ASN A 41 1.85 17.29 -15.62
C ASN A 41 1.44 16.42 -14.43
N GLU A 42 0.22 15.91 -14.48
CA GLU A 42 -0.46 14.99 -13.56
C GLU A 42 0.33 13.68 -13.35
N GLY A 43 1.51 13.78 -12.74
CA GLY A 43 2.29 12.66 -12.25
C GLY A 43 2.23 12.67 -10.74
N GLY A 44 1.04 12.43 -10.17
CA GLY A 44 0.88 12.24 -8.73
C GLY A 44 1.98 11.32 -8.21
N TRP A 45 2.62 11.67 -7.10
CA TRP A 45 3.56 10.81 -6.39
C TRP A 45 2.88 9.45 -6.17
N LYS A 46 3.10 8.50 -7.08
CA LYS A 46 2.84 7.10 -6.84
C LYS A 46 3.92 6.68 -5.87
N SER A 47 3.61 6.78 -4.59
CA SER A 47 4.39 6.12 -3.54
C SER A 47 4.64 4.70 -4.04
N LYS A 48 5.90 4.36 -4.32
CA LYS A 48 6.28 2.97 -4.59
C LYS A 48 5.79 2.19 -3.40
N LYS A 49 4.77 1.34 -3.59
CA LYS A 49 4.39 0.38 -2.55
C LYS A 49 5.58 -0.57 -2.49
N GLU A 50 6.49 -0.33 -1.54
CA GLU A 50 7.57 -1.27 -1.26
C GLU A 50 6.94 -2.65 -1.06
N ASP A 51 7.55 -3.69 -1.64
CA ASP A 51 7.08 -5.07 -1.48
C ASP A 51 7.23 -5.46 -0.02
N ILE A 52 6.17 -5.23 0.75
CA ILE A 52 6.08 -5.67 2.13
C ILE A 52 5.96 -7.20 2.09
N PRO A 53 6.89 -7.95 2.71
CA PRO A 53 6.82 -9.40 2.69
C PRO A 53 5.55 -9.87 3.39
N ARG A 54 4.81 -10.77 2.72
CA ARG A 54 3.63 -11.42 3.28
C ARG A 54 4.06 -12.72 3.94
N HIS A 55 3.75 -12.89 5.22
CA HIS A 55 4.04 -14.11 5.98
C HIS A 55 2.75 -14.88 6.20
N ARG A 56 2.63 -16.07 5.57
CA ARG A 56 1.47 -16.95 5.78
C ARG A 56 1.46 -17.44 7.23
N ILE A 57 0.32 -17.29 7.89
CA ILE A 57 0.12 -17.68 9.29
C ILE A 57 -0.68 -18.99 9.39
N SER A 58 -1.65 -19.21 8.50
CA SER A 58 -2.49 -20.41 8.56
C SER A 58 -1.99 -21.51 7.63
N ASP A 59 -1.78 -22.71 8.18
CA ASP A 59 -1.53 -23.93 7.39
C ASP A 59 -2.82 -24.48 6.75
N THR A 60 -3.97 -24.18 7.35
CA THR A 60 -5.29 -24.60 6.86
C THR A 60 -6.08 -23.41 6.33
N PRO A 61 -6.89 -23.59 5.29
CA PRO A 61 -7.76 -22.53 4.80
C PRO A 61 -8.81 -22.16 5.85
N LEU A 62 -9.07 -20.86 5.96
CA LEU A 62 -10.11 -20.30 6.81
C LEU A 62 -11.30 -19.86 5.97
N HIS A 63 -12.45 -19.73 6.63
CA HIS A 63 -13.68 -19.24 6.01
C HIS A 63 -14.02 -17.85 6.53
N GLY A 64 -14.68 -17.06 5.70
CA GLY A 64 -15.20 -15.76 6.10
C GLY A 64 -16.26 -15.25 5.15
N GLU A 65 -17.00 -14.26 5.63
CA GLU A 65 -18.04 -13.57 4.89
C GLU A 65 -17.54 -12.22 4.40
N VAL A 66 -17.74 -11.92 3.13
CA VAL A 66 -17.40 -10.62 2.55
C VAL A 66 -18.36 -9.56 3.09
N VAL A 67 -17.85 -8.64 3.91
CA VAL A 67 -18.68 -7.55 4.48
C VAL A 67 -18.68 -6.32 3.59
N GLU A 68 -17.64 -6.13 2.79
CA GLU A 68 -17.54 -4.98 1.90
C GLU A 68 -16.63 -5.30 0.70
N TRP A 69 -17.02 -4.82 -0.49
CA TRP A 69 -16.21 -4.88 -1.71
C TRP A 69 -16.05 -3.47 -2.29
N LYS A 70 -14.81 -3.08 -2.61
CA LYS A 70 -14.46 -1.76 -3.16
C LYS A 70 -13.89 -1.85 -4.59
N GLY A 71 -14.19 -2.91 -5.33
CA GLY A 71 -13.71 -3.12 -6.71
C GLY A 71 -12.26 -3.63 -6.82
N SER A 72 -11.37 -3.17 -5.94
CA SER A 72 -9.97 -3.63 -5.91
C SER A 72 -9.61 -4.47 -4.69
N TYR A 73 -10.39 -4.36 -3.63
CA TYR A 73 -10.20 -5.11 -2.39
C TYR A 73 -11.52 -5.35 -1.67
N ALA A 74 -11.50 -6.32 -0.77
CA ALA A 74 -12.60 -6.70 0.10
C ALA A 74 -12.20 -6.61 1.57
N TRP A 75 -13.19 -6.32 2.41
CA TRP A 75 -13.12 -6.63 3.83
C TRP A 75 -13.91 -7.90 4.08
N VAL A 76 -13.29 -8.83 4.80
CA VAL A 76 -13.85 -10.13 5.09
C VAL A 76 -13.93 -10.30 6.60
N LYS A 77 -15.09 -10.65 7.11
CA LYS A 77 -15.26 -11.05 8.50
C LYS A 77 -14.96 -12.54 8.59
N PRO A 78 -13.90 -12.97 9.28
CA PRO A 78 -13.61 -14.38 9.45
C PRO A 78 -14.71 -15.05 10.27
N SER A 79 -15.10 -16.27 9.89
CA SER A 79 -16.15 -17.04 10.58
C SER A 79 -15.70 -17.52 11.95
N SER A 80 -14.39 -17.77 12.10
CA SER A 80 -13.75 -18.11 13.38
C SER A 80 -12.87 -16.96 13.85
N PRO A 81 -12.80 -16.70 15.17
CA PRO A 81 -11.91 -15.69 15.71
C PRO A 81 -10.45 -16.05 15.39
N ILE A 82 -9.70 -15.09 14.85
CA ILE A 82 -8.29 -15.25 14.55
C ILE A 82 -7.48 -14.88 15.79
N GLU A 83 -6.78 -15.84 16.38
CA GLU A 83 -5.87 -15.60 17.51
C GLU A 83 -4.53 -15.03 17.02
N HIS A 84 -4.51 -13.74 16.66
CA HIS A 84 -3.28 -13.02 16.31
C HIS A 84 -3.21 -11.65 17.00
N LYS A 85 -1.99 -11.18 17.32
CA LYS A 85 -1.79 -9.85 17.94
C LYS A 85 -2.39 -8.74 17.06
N SER A 86 -2.27 -8.90 15.75
CA SER A 86 -2.81 -7.99 14.74
C SER A 86 -4.29 -8.20 14.40
N ALA A 87 -4.95 -9.21 14.99
CA ALA A 87 -6.40 -9.42 14.80
C ALA A 87 -7.25 -8.32 15.46
N LYS A 88 -6.70 -7.58 16.43
CA LYS A 88 -7.37 -6.39 16.98
C LYS A 88 -7.33 -5.19 16.02
N SER A 89 -6.40 -5.19 15.07
CA SER A 89 -6.31 -4.16 14.04
C SER A 89 -7.48 -4.31 13.07
N ARG A 90 -8.02 -3.17 12.61
CA ARG A 90 -9.12 -3.12 11.60
C ARG A 90 -10.41 -3.83 12.04
N GLY A 91 -10.61 -4.00 13.35
CA GLY A 91 -11.83 -4.58 13.92
C GLY A 91 -11.99 -6.08 13.64
N GLY A 92 -10.89 -6.83 13.52
CA GLY A 92 -10.92 -8.27 13.25
C GLY A 92 -11.27 -8.63 11.81
N LYS A 93 -11.26 -7.66 10.90
CA LYS A 93 -11.51 -7.89 9.47
C LYS A 93 -10.22 -8.24 8.75
N VAL A 94 -10.33 -9.18 7.82
CA VAL A 94 -9.26 -9.60 6.92
C VAL A 94 -9.34 -8.80 5.63
N TYR A 95 -8.19 -8.30 5.17
CA TYR A 95 -8.08 -7.60 3.90
C TYR A 95 -7.83 -8.59 2.76
N VAL A 96 -8.62 -8.55 1.70
CA VAL A 96 -8.41 -9.37 0.50
C VAL A 96 -8.23 -8.48 -0.70
N HIS A 97 -7.15 -8.65 -1.47
CA HIS A 97 -6.96 -7.91 -2.71
C HIS A 97 -7.51 -8.68 -3.91
N LYS A 98 -7.95 -7.98 -4.96
CA LYS A 98 -8.47 -8.64 -6.19
C LYS A 98 -7.47 -9.60 -6.84
N ASN A 99 -6.16 -9.33 -6.71
CA ASN A 99 -5.12 -10.18 -7.29
C ASN A 99 -4.92 -11.48 -6.51
N ASP A 100 -5.45 -11.56 -5.30
CA ASP A 100 -5.39 -12.76 -4.47
C ASP A 100 -6.61 -13.68 -4.71
N LEU A 101 -7.55 -13.25 -5.56
CA LEU A 101 -8.68 -14.07 -6.01
C LEU A 101 -8.20 -15.12 -7.01
N THR A 102 -8.67 -16.35 -6.85
CA THR A 102 -8.33 -17.49 -7.72
C THR A 102 -9.59 -18.08 -8.37
N GLY A 103 -9.42 -19.06 -9.27
CA GLY A 103 -10.57 -19.71 -9.92
C GLY A 103 -11.32 -18.84 -10.92
N GLY A 104 -10.65 -17.83 -11.51
CA GLY A 104 -11.27 -16.91 -12.49
C GLY A 104 -12.16 -15.84 -11.86
N LEU A 105 -12.11 -15.65 -10.55
CA LEU A 105 -12.86 -14.61 -9.84
C LEU A 105 -12.24 -13.23 -10.09
N GLU A 106 -13.04 -12.29 -10.60
CA GLU A 106 -12.64 -10.89 -10.78
C GLU A 106 -13.19 -9.97 -9.68
N SER A 107 -14.25 -10.41 -9.00
CA SER A 107 -14.92 -9.64 -7.95
C SER A 107 -15.60 -10.54 -6.92
N LEU A 108 -15.89 -9.97 -5.76
CA LEU A 108 -16.62 -10.61 -4.68
C LEU A 108 -17.93 -9.85 -4.41
N SER A 109 -18.96 -10.58 -3.99
CA SER A 109 -20.24 -9.99 -3.56
C SER A 109 -20.31 -9.88 -2.04
N VAL A 110 -20.94 -8.83 -1.53
CA VAL A 110 -21.22 -8.70 -0.09
C VAL A 110 -22.16 -9.82 0.35
N GLY A 111 -21.88 -10.43 1.51
CA GLY A 111 -22.59 -11.61 2.03
C GLY A 111 -22.08 -12.95 1.48
N GLN A 112 -21.15 -12.92 0.52
CA GLN A 112 -20.60 -14.15 -0.05
C GLN A 112 -19.63 -14.81 0.94
N THR A 113 -19.78 -16.13 1.11
CA THR A 113 -18.83 -16.93 1.88
C THR A 113 -17.65 -17.31 1.00
N ILE A 114 -16.46 -17.06 1.49
CA ILE A 114 -15.20 -17.37 0.81
C ILE A 114 -14.30 -18.23 1.69
N GLN A 115 -13.40 -18.93 1.04
CA GLN A 115 -12.27 -19.64 1.62
C GLN A 115 -10.99 -18.89 1.27
N PHE A 116 -10.07 -18.75 2.22
CA PHE A 116 -8.78 -18.07 2.02
C PHE A 116 -7.72 -18.58 2.99
N PHE A 117 -6.43 -18.39 2.66
CA PHE A 117 -5.33 -18.58 3.61
C PHE A 117 -4.97 -17.25 4.25
N LEU A 118 -4.78 -17.25 5.56
CA LEU A 118 -4.43 -16.07 6.34
C LEU A 118 -2.93 -15.79 6.25
N TYR A 119 -2.59 -14.57 5.90
CA TYR A 119 -1.24 -14.02 6.04
C TYR A 119 -1.24 -12.74 6.87
N GLU A 120 -0.06 -12.37 7.37
CA GLU A 120 0.21 -11.04 7.92
C GLU A 120 1.22 -10.32 7.05
N ASP A 121 1.00 -9.02 6.88
CA ASP A 121 1.97 -8.08 6.34
C ASP A 121 2.12 -6.88 7.29
N GLY A 122 3.04 -5.97 6.97
CA GLY A 122 3.24 -4.73 7.73
C GLY A 122 2.01 -3.81 7.82
N SER A 123 0.94 -4.08 7.07
CA SER A 123 -0.34 -3.36 7.11
C SER A 123 -1.41 -4.07 7.96
N GLY A 124 -1.24 -5.36 8.27
CA GLY A 124 -2.12 -6.15 9.12
C GLY A 124 -2.42 -7.55 8.55
N LEU A 125 -3.61 -8.06 8.84
CA LEU A 125 -4.05 -9.38 8.36
C LEU A 125 -4.64 -9.30 6.95
N GLY A 126 -4.23 -10.24 6.10
CA GLY A 126 -4.73 -10.40 4.75
C GLY A 126 -5.06 -11.84 4.39
N GLY A 127 -5.85 -12.00 3.32
CA GLY A 127 -6.23 -13.30 2.78
C GLY A 127 -5.65 -13.52 1.39
N GLU A 128 -5.01 -14.67 1.18
CA GLU A 128 -4.49 -15.11 -0.11
C GLU A 128 -5.20 -16.39 -0.61
N GLU A 129 -5.01 -16.71 -1.89
CA GLU A 129 -5.62 -17.87 -2.57
C GLU A 129 -7.14 -17.95 -2.34
N VAL A 130 -7.82 -16.83 -2.56
CA VAL A 130 -9.24 -16.67 -2.22
C VAL A 130 -10.12 -17.38 -3.24
N GLN A 131 -11.09 -18.14 -2.73
CA GLN A 131 -12.08 -18.89 -3.51
C GLN A 131 -13.48 -18.69 -2.93
N VAL A 132 -14.49 -18.66 -3.80
CA VAL A 132 -15.89 -18.64 -3.35
C VAL A 132 -16.29 -20.04 -2.92
N MET A 133 -16.90 -20.15 -1.73
CA MET A 133 -17.53 -21.39 -1.32
C MET A 133 -18.94 -21.43 -1.92
N THR A 134 -19.12 -22.27 -2.93
CA THR A 134 -20.46 -22.61 -3.42
C THR A 134 -21.15 -23.46 -2.35
N ALA A 135 -22.25 -22.96 -1.78
CA ALA A 135 -23.13 -23.80 -0.98
C ALA A 135 -23.72 -24.88 -1.90
N ILE A 136 -23.41 -26.15 -1.62
CA ILE A 136 -24.09 -27.27 -2.26
C ILE A 136 -25.49 -27.28 -1.64
N ALA A 137 -26.48 -26.83 -2.41
CA ALA A 137 -27.89 -26.88 -2.04
C ALA A 137 -28.41 -28.33 -2.07
#